data_AF-A0A1B6VGJ2-F1
#
_entry.id   AF-A0A1B6VGJ2-F1
#
_cell.length_a   1.000
_cell.length_b   1.000
_cell.length_c   1.000
_cell.angle_alpha   90.00
_cell.angle_beta   90.00
_cell.angle_gamma   90.00
#
_symmetry.space_group_name_H-M   'P 1'
#
loop_
_entity.id
_entity.type
_entity.pdbx_description
1 polymer ?
#
loop_
_entity_poly.entity_id
_entity_poly.type
_entity_poly.pdbx_seq_one_letter_code
_entity_poly.pdbx_strand_id
1 'polypeptide(L)'
;MAARDNFSASVRNALALRAAYKCSICNQATVGPSDEAPAAISNIGTAAHICAAAPGGPRYDSKMTPDQRASIDNGIWLCANHGRLVDTDVFTYTVEVLQHYKADHYSRCKQALTGAAGEQNVKHLIAFGPEIVAVGEINYAQDEQWHFEIEHFVIGDFSDLVRLAGNLRSIPEYDRYVLVNNLGEGRSIGSLSVRREGTLVLVECQVAPNAPRTPVVSLPSDFALSANNDLMLDGGDIAVVSGIAALPQKLMTCLSMRRGESPFFQDFGSRLSEYWVNYMGSPWLEELLKLDIVRLASIPYSSPISNESYTPLMCVERVFRVAILGDLVERRILVHLELEIAGLGHWSHNLAVHIG
;
A
#
# COMPACT_ATOMS: atom_id res chain seq x y z
N MET A 1 22.61 -7.03 36.00
CA MET A 1 21.58 -6.86 34.95
C MET A 1 20.51 -5.96 35.52
N ALA A 2 20.20 -4.84 34.86
CA ALA A 2 19.11 -3.96 35.29
C ALA A 2 17.78 -4.75 35.27
N ALA A 3 16.89 -4.47 36.23
CA ALA A 3 15.56 -5.05 36.25
C ALA A 3 14.82 -4.68 34.95
N ARG A 4 14.31 -5.68 34.23
CA ARG A 4 13.49 -5.47 33.03
C ARG A 4 12.05 -5.22 33.43
N ASP A 5 11.46 -4.14 32.92
CA ASP A 5 10.06 -3.78 33.13
C ASP A 5 9.16 -4.65 32.23
N ASN A 6 9.08 -5.95 32.56
CA ASN A 6 8.34 -6.94 31.79
C ASN A 6 6.82 -6.76 31.96
N PHE A 7 6.07 -7.08 30.91
CA PHE A 7 4.61 -7.14 30.97
C PHE A 7 4.14 -8.17 32.00
N SER A 8 3.15 -7.80 32.80
CA SER A 8 2.45 -8.75 33.66
C SER A 8 1.74 -9.83 32.83
N ALA A 9 1.37 -10.95 33.47
CA ALA A 9 0.61 -12.00 32.81
C ALA A 9 -0.74 -11.48 32.26
N SER A 10 -1.40 -10.57 32.97
CA SER A 10 -2.65 -9.96 32.52
C SER A 10 -2.48 -9.09 31.27
N VAL A 11 -1.41 -8.30 31.20
CA VAL A 11 -1.10 -7.47 30.02
C VAL A 11 -0.76 -8.36 28.82
N ARG A 12 0.05 -9.40 29.00
CA ARG A 12 0.37 -10.36 27.94
C ARG A 12 -0.89 -11.03 27.37
N ASN A 13 -1.77 -11.49 28.25
CA ASN A 13 -3.03 -12.12 27.86
C ASN A 13 -3.95 -11.13 27.12
N ALA A 14 -4.05 -9.89 27.61
CA ALA A 14 -4.84 -8.86 26.96
C ALA A 14 -4.32 -8.52 25.55
N LEU A 15 -3.00 -8.43 25.36
CA LEU A 15 -2.39 -8.22 24.04
C LEU A 15 -2.73 -9.36 23.08
N ALA A 16 -2.62 -10.61 23.53
CA ALA A 16 -2.95 -11.79 22.74
C ALA A 16 -4.43 -11.81 22.32
N LEU A 17 -5.34 -11.59 23.28
CA LEU A 17 -6.78 -11.57 23.05
C LEU A 17 -7.20 -10.46 22.08
N ARG A 18 -6.67 -9.23 22.28
CA ARG A 18 -6.95 -8.09 21.40
C ARG A 18 -6.44 -8.29 19.98
N ALA A 19 -5.36 -9.06 19.83
CA ALA A 19 -4.82 -9.46 18.54
C ALA A 19 -5.49 -10.72 17.96
N ALA A 20 -6.55 -11.24 18.58
CA ALA A 20 -7.20 -12.50 18.22
C ALA A 20 -6.22 -13.69 18.11
N TYR A 21 -5.17 -13.68 18.95
CA TYR A 21 -4.03 -14.61 18.88
C TYR A 21 -3.42 -14.73 17.48
N LYS A 22 -3.39 -13.63 16.73
CA LYS A 22 -2.72 -13.53 15.43
C LYS A 22 -1.58 -12.51 15.49
N CYS A 23 -0.49 -12.80 14.79
CA CYS A 23 0.63 -11.88 14.69
C CYS A 23 0.20 -10.55 14.07
N SER A 24 0.52 -9.42 14.70
CA SER A 24 0.11 -8.10 14.21
C SER A 24 0.77 -7.67 12.89
N ILE A 25 1.86 -8.34 12.49
CA ILE A 25 2.57 -8.05 11.23
C ILE A 25 2.07 -8.96 10.10
N CYS A 26 2.20 -10.28 10.25
CA CYS A 26 1.90 -11.23 9.17
C CYS A 26 0.57 -11.99 9.30
N ASN A 27 -0.27 -11.63 10.28
CA ASN A 27 -1.60 -12.21 10.52
C ASN A 27 -1.66 -13.74 10.80
N GLN A 28 -0.51 -14.41 10.94
CA GLN A 28 -0.49 -15.85 11.23
C GLN A 28 -1.06 -16.15 12.62
N ALA A 29 -1.82 -17.24 12.75
CA ALA A 29 -2.26 -17.73 14.05
C ALA A 29 -1.06 -18.10 14.92
N THR A 30 -1.07 -17.70 16.18
CA THR A 30 0.02 -17.96 17.13
C THR A 30 -0.31 -19.02 18.17
N VAL A 31 -1.53 -19.54 18.15
CA VAL A 31 -2.03 -20.59 19.05
C VAL A 31 -2.78 -21.66 18.26
N GLY A 32 -2.64 -22.90 18.67
CA GLY A 32 -3.34 -24.04 18.08
C GLY A 32 -3.38 -25.25 19.03
N PRO A 33 -4.07 -26.34 18.64
CA PRO A 33 -4.07 -27.58 19.42
C PRO A 33 -2.69 -28.22 19.46
N SER A 34 -2.43 -29.01 20.50
CA SER A 34 -1.23 -29.85 20.65
C SER A 34 -1.62 -31.31 20.87
N ASP A 35 -0.90 -32.24 20.26
CA ASP A 35 -1.13 -33.69 20.40
C ASP A 35 -0.65 -34.24 21.75
N GLU A 36 -0.02 -33.42 22.60
CA GLU A 36 0.49 -33.84 23.92
C GLU A 36 -0.63 -34.26 24.90
N ALA A 37 -1.81 -33.63 24.83
CA ALA A 37 -2.99 -33.99 25.62
C ALA A 37 -4.27 -33.35 25.03
N PRO A 38 -5.48 -33.87 25.33
CA PRO A 38 -6.74 -33.33 24.81
C PRO A 38 -7.01 -31.84 25.10
N ALA A 39 -6.41 -31.30 26.16
CA ALA A 39 -6.52 -29.89 26.55
C ALA A 39 -5.22 -29.09 26.33
N ALA A 40 -4.18 -29.71 25.75
CA ALA A 40 -2.91 -29.05 25.51
C ALA A 40 -2.99 -28.09 24.32
N ILE A 41 -2.24 -26.99 24.41
CA ILE A 41 -2.15 -25.98 23.36
C ILE A 41 -0.69 -25.78 22.96
N SER A 42 -0.46 -25.50 21.68
CA SER A 42 0.79 -24.96 21.18
C SER A 42 0.67 -23.44 21.07
N ASN A 43 1.65 -22.68 21.57
CA ASN A 43 1.67 -21.22 21.51
C ASN A 43 3.05 -20.71 21.09
N ILE A 44 3.11 -20.04 19.95
CA ILE A 44 4.32 -19.42 19.39
C ILE A 44 4.26 -17.88 19.46
N GLY A 45 3.25 -17.33 20.13
CA GLY A 45 3.03 -15.90 20.26
C GLY A 45 3.79 -15.29 21.43
N THR A 46 4.24 -14.05 21.24
CA THR A 46 4.96 -13.28 22.24
C THR A 46 4.43 -11.85 22.31
N ALA A 47 4.43 -11.28 23.52
CA ALA A 47 4.19 -9.87 23.74
C ALA A 47 5.54 -9.16 23.63
N ALA A 48 5.77 -8.48 22.50
CA ALA A 48 6.96 -7.69 22.26
C ALA A 48 6.76 -6.25 22.73
N HIS A 49 7.85 -5.64 23.21
CA HIS A 49 7.90 -4.22 23.56
C HIS A 49 8.14 -3.39 22.30
N ILE A 50 7.35 -2.32 22.12
CA ILE A 50 7.58 -1.32 21.08
C ILE A 50 8.84 -0.52 21.43
N CYS A 51 8.88 0.06 22.63
CA CYS A 51 10.08 0.64 23.24
C CYS A 51 10.62 -0.30 24.33
N ALA A 52 11.92 -0.60 24.32
CA ALA A 52 12.51 -1.61 25.21
C ALA A 52 12.17 -1.46 26.70
N ALA A 53 12.00 -2.61 27.36
CA ALA A 53 11.72 -2.75 28.79
C ALA A 53 12.87 -2.31 29.74
N ALA A 54 14.05 -2.05 29.21
CA ALA A 54 15.23 -1.69 30.00
C ALA A 54 16.25 -0.89 29.17
N PRO A 55 17.10 -0.07 29.82
CA PRO A 55 18.20 0.62 29.17
C PRO A 55 19.08 -0.32 28.34
N GLY A 56 19.49 0.14 27.16
CA GLY A 56 20.34 -0.63 26.24
C GLY A 56 19.59 -1.63 25.35
N GLY A 57 18.26 -1.74 25.47
CA GLY A 57 17.44 -2.52 24.55
C GLY A 57 17.01 -1.73 23.28
N PRO A 58 16.44 -2.42 22.29
CA PRO A 58 15.91 -1.83 21.06
C PRO A 58 14.93 -0.68 21.33
N ARG A 59 15.12 0.47 20.67
CA ARG A 59 14.23 1.64 20.78
C ARG A 59 13.97 2.08 22.24
N TYR A 60 14.95 1.93 23.13
CA TYR A 60 14.77 2.35 24.52
C TYR A 60 14.54 3.87 24.62
N ASP A 61 13.44 4.27 25.25
CA ASP A 61 13.16 5.67 25.56
C ASP A 61 13.39 5.94 27.06
N SER A 62 14.41 6.76 27.34
CA SER A 62 14.77 7.21 28.69
C SER A 62 13.69 8.06 29.37
N LYS A 63 12.76 8.64 28.61
CA LYS A 63 11.66 9.47 29.13
C LYS A 63 10.49 8.63 29.64
N MET A 64 10.41 7.35 29.29
CA MET A 64 9.37 6.47 29.77
C MET A 64 9.60 6.08 31.23
N THR A 65 8.53 6.08 32.02
CA THR A 65 8.52 5.49 33.36
C THR A 65 8.48 3.95 33.28
N PRO A 66 8.85 3.23 34.35
CA PRO A 66 8.68 1.78 34.42
C PRO A 66 7.26 1.31 34.10
N ASP A 67 6.25 2.03 34.63
CA ASP A 67 4.84 1.73 34.39
C ASP A 67 4.45 1.91 32.92
N GLN A 68 4.95 2.95 32.26
CA GLN A 68 4.74 3.15 30.82
C GLN A 68 5.43 2.05 29.99
N ARG A 69 6.63 1.60 30.38
CA ARG A 69 7.32 0.52 29.69
C ARG A 69 6.59 -0.82 29.83
N ALA A 70 5.99 -1.07 30.98
CA ALA A 70 5.17 -2.26 31.25
C ALA A 70 3.69 -2.10 30.84
N SER A 71 3.29 -0.96 30.29
CA SER A 71 1.90 -0.71 29.86
C SER A 71 1.53 -1.50 28.60
N ILE A 72 0.26 -1.87 28.50
CA ILE A 72 -0.32 -2.47 27.30
C ILE A 72 -0.14 -1.59 26.05
N ASP A 73 -0.03 -0.27 26.22
CA ASP A 73 0.16 0.67 25.11
C ASP A 73 1.52 0.48 24.44
N ASN A 74 2.54 0.10 25.22
CA ASN A 74 3.88 -0.20 24.75
C ASN A 74 4.04 -1.65 24.24
N GLY A 75 2.99 -2.46 24.26
CA GLY A 75 3.04 -3.86 23.82
C GLY A 75 2.44 -4.11 22.45
N ILE A 76 3.01 -5.05 21.69
CA ILE A 76 2.45 -5.58 20.43
C ILE A 76 2.52 -7.12 20.46
N TRP A 77 1.51 -7.80 19.90
CA TRP A 77 1.47 -9.26 19.85
C TRP A 77 2.03 -9.80 18.54
N LEU A 78 3.09 -10.60 18.60
CA LEU A 78 3.82 -11.10 17.43
C LEU A 78 4.05 -12.60 17.52
N CYS A 79 4.24 -13.27 16.38
CA CYS A 79 4.78 -14.64 16.38
C CYS A 79 6.28 -14.61 16.75
N ALA A 80 6.85 -15.76 17.10
CA ALA A 80 8.26 -15.89 17.47
C ALA A 80 9.23 -15.30 16.43
N ASN A 81 8.94 -15.48 15.13
CA ASN A 81 9.78 -14.95 14.04
C ASN A 81 9.80 -13.42 14.04
N HIS A 82 8.61 -12.79 14.00
CA HIS A 82 8.50 -11.34 13.99
C HIS A 82 8.94 -10.72 15.32
N GLY A 83 8.69 -11.38 16.45
CA GLY A 83 9.18 -10.94 17.75
C GLY A 83 10.70 -10.85 17.82
N ARG A 84 11.42 -11.77 17.17
CA ARG A 84 12.88 -11.67 17.01
C ARG A 84 13.28 -10.60 16.02
N LEU A 85 12.59 -10.52 14.87
CA LEU A 85 12.93 -9.63 13.77
C LEU A 85 12.88 -8.16 14.19
N VAL A 86 11.85 -7.75 14.94
CA VAL A 86 11.69 -6.36 15.42
C VAL A 86 12.78 -5.96 16.42
N ASP A 87 13.40 -6.90 17.11
CA ASP A 87 14.51 -6.63 18.03
C ASP A 87 15.84 -6.54 17.30
N THR A 88 15.99 -7.23 16.16
CA THR A 88 17.25 -7.27 15.39
C THR A 88 17.36 -6.17 14.34
N ASP A 89 16.25 -5.69 13.78
CA ASP A 89 16.22 -4.65 12.75
C ASP A 89 15.46 -3.41 13.23
N VAL A 90 16.13 -2.61 14.05
CA VAL A 90 15.54 -1.40 14.67
C VAL A 90 15.34 -0.24 13.70
N PHE A 91 15.99 -0.29 12.53
CA PHE A 91 15.89 0.75 11.50
C PHE A 91 14.62 0.55 10.67
N THR A 92 14.31 -0.69 10.29
CA THR A 92 13.06 -1.02 9.59
C THR A 92 11.87 -0.94 10.55
N TYR A 93 11.99 -1.51 11.75
CA TYR A 93 10.93 -1.56 12.74
C TYR A 93 11.08 -0.43 13.76
N THR A 94 10.82 0.80 13.35
CA THR A 94 10.80 1.96 14.25
C THR A 94 9.59 1.91 15.20
N VAL A 95 9.56 2.80 16.19
CA VAL A 95 8.43 2.92 17.15
C VAL A 95 7.12 3.18 16.40
N GLU A 96 7.16 4.09 15.43
CA GLU A 96 6.03 4.53 14.62
C GLU A 96 5.50 3.39 13.76
N VAL A 97 6.40 2.63 13.12
CA VAL A 97 6.04 1.46 12.29
C VAL A 97 5.35 0.38 13.13
N LEU A 98 5.87 0.08 14.33
CA LEU A 98 5.26 -0.92 15.22
C LEU A 98 3.91 -0.45 15.78
N GLN A 99 3.76 0.84 16.07
CA GLN A 99 2.47 1.41 16.46
C GLN A 99 1.44 1.31 15.33
N HIS A 100 1.86 1.54 14.08
CA HIS A 100 1.00 1.37 12.90
C HIS A 100 0.55 -0.09 12.73
N TYR A 101 1.48 -1.06 12.72
CA TYR A 101 1.12 -2.48 12.64
C TYR A 101 0.14 -2.92 13.72
N LYS A 102 0.33 -2.44 14.96
CA LYS A 102 -0.60 -2.69 16.07
C LYS A 102 -1.98 -2.10 15.79
N ALA A 103 -2.06 -0.85 15.34
CA ALA A 103 -3.31 -0.16 15.05
C ALA A 103 -4.09 -0.85 13.93
N ASP A 104 -3.43 -1.15 12.81
CA ASP A 104 -4.08 -1.79 11.66
C ASP A 104 -4.60 -3.18 12.01
N HIS A 105 -3.78 -3.96 12.73
CA HIS A 105 -4.17 -5.29 13.15
C HIS A 105 -5.38 -5.26 14.06
N TYR A 106 -5.41 -4.33 15.02
CA TYR A 106 -6.56 -4.17 15.90
C TYR A 106 -7.80 -3.68 15.15
N SER A 107 -7.64 -2.82 14.14
CA SER A 107 -8.73 -2.44 13.25
C SER A 107 -9.32 -3.66 12.52
N ARG A 108 -8.46 -4.49 11.90
CA ARG A 108 -8.87 -5.74 11.25
C ARG A 108 -9.56 -6.70 12.22
N CYS A 109 -9.00 -6.91 13.42
CA CYS A 109 -9.61 -7.76 14.45
C CYS A 109 -10.98 -7.22 14.88
N LYS A 110 -11.12 -5.91 15.04
CA LYS A 110 -12.39 -5.27 15.41
C LYS A 110 -13.45 -5.43 14.31
N GLN A 111 -13.07 -5.24 13.05
CA GLN A 111 -13.94 -5.47 11.90
C GLN A 111 -14.36 -6.95 11.79
N ALA A 112 -13.48 -7.88 12.13
CA ALA A 112 -13.80 -9.30 12.08
C ALA A 112 -14.90 -9.71 13.08
N LEU A 113 -15.01 -9.01 14.21
CA LEU A 113 -16.06 -9.28 15.22
C LEU A 113 -17.47 -8.92 14.75
N THR A 114 -17.62 -8.01 13.78
CA THR A 114 -18.93 -7.60 13.26
C THR A 114 -19.45 -8.51 12.14
N GLY A 115 -18.80 -9.66 11.91
CA GLY A 115 -19.21 -10.60 10.86
C GLY A 115 -18.78 -10.21 9.45
N ALA A 116 -17.96 -9.17 9.29
CA ALA A 116 -17.33 -8.78 8.02
C ALA A 116 -16.09 -9.64 7.67
N ALA A 117 -15.89 -10.76 8.37
CA ALA A 117 -14.73 -11.65 8.24
C ALA A 117 -15.13 -13.11 7.99
N GLY A 118 -15.97 -13.34 6.98
CA GLY A 118 -15.74 -14.48 6.10
C GLY A 118 -14.61 -14.10 5.15
N GLU A 119 -13.75 -15.05 4.78
CA GLU A 119 -12.81 -14.87 3.67
C GLU A 119 -13.59 -14.26 2.48
N GLN A 120 -13.15 -13.08 2.01
CA GLN A 120 -13.76 -12.30 0.91
C GLN A 120 -15.04 -11.51 1.25
N ASN A 121 -14.87 -10.34 1.87
CA ASN A 121 -15.68 -9.16 1.58
C ASN A 121 -14.96 -7.86 2.02
N VAL A 122 -13.65 -7.78 1.75
CA VAL A 122 -12.97 -6.48 1.76
C VAL A 122 -13.41 -5.83 0.46
N LYS A 123 -14.41 -4.95 0.54
CA LYS A 123 -14.87 -4.13 -0.58
C LYS A 123 -13.67 -3.51 -1.29
N HIS A 124 -13.39 -3.95 -2.51
CA HIS A 124 -12.23 -3.50 -3.26
C HIS A 124 -12.62 -2.35 -4.18
N LEU A 125 -11.76 -1.34 -4.24
CA LEU A 125 -11.95 -0.28 -5.22
C LEU A 125 -11.55 -0.79 -6.61
N ILE A 126 -12.42 -0.51 -7.57
CA ILE A 126 -12.22 -0.72 -8.99
C ILE A 126 -12.36 0.65 -9.65
N ALA A 127 -11.35 1.05 -10.43
CA ALA A 127 -11.42 2.29 -11.20
C ALA A 127 -11.63 1.98 -12.68
N PHE A 128 -12.55 2.69 -13.33
CA PHE A 128 -12.76 2.68 -14.77
C PHE A 128 -12.43 4.06 -15.32
N GLY A 129 -11.18 4.22 -15.76
CA GLY A 129 -10.63 5.54 -16.06
C GLY A 129 -10.52 6.44 -14.81
N PRO A 130 -10.22 7.74 -15.00
CA PRO A 130 -9.96 8.64 -13.89
C PRO A 130 -11.22 9.02 -13.09
N GLU A 131 -12.38 9.10 -13.74
CA GLU A 131 -13.56 9.73 -13.14
C GLU A 131 -14.57 8.76 -12.52
N ILE A 132 -14.28 7.45 -12.55
CA ILE A 132 -15.20 6.43 -12.04
C ILE A 132 -14.42 5.48 -11.14
N VAL A 133 -14.73 5.52 -9.85
CA VAL A 133 -14.20 4.59 -8.86
C VAL A 133 -15.37 4.00 -8.10
N ALA A 134 -15.43 2.69 -8.03
CA ALA A 134 -16.54 1.99 -7.42
C ALA A 134 -16.05 0.85 -6.54
N VAL A 135 -16.89 0.48 -5.58
CA VAL A 135 -16.71 -0.71 -4.78
C VAL A 135 -17.35 -1.88 -5.50
N GLY A 136 -16.60 -2.97 -5.65
CA GLY A 136 -17.11 -4.19 -6.24
C GLY A 136 -16.09 -5.33 -6.18
N GLU A 137 -16.39 -6.37 -6.93
CA GLU A 137 -15.57 -7.57 -7.04
C GLU A 137 -15.33 -7.94 -8.51
N ILE A 138 -14.23 -8.65 -8.75
CA ILE A 138 -13.95 -9.29 -10.03
C ILE A 138 -14.44 -10.74 -9.96
N ASN A 139 -15.53 -11.04 -10.66
CA ASN A 139 -16.16 -12.36 -10.60
C ASN A 139 -15.39 -13.38 -11.46
N TYR A 140 -14.81 -12.92 -12.57
CA TYR A 140 -14.09 -13.77 -13.51
C TYR A 140 -13.09 -12.98 -14.36
N ALA A 141 -11.93 -13.60 -14.62
CA ALA A 141 -10.94 -13.14 -15.57
C ALA A 141 -10.47 -14.33 -16.42
N GLN A 142 -10.82 -14.32 -17.71
CA GLN A 142 -10.37 -15.32 -18.68
C GLN A 142 -9.86 -14.62 -19.92
N ASP A 143 -8.68 -15.04 -20.37
CA ASP A 143 -7.99 -14.45 -21.51
C ASP A 143 -7.92 -12.92 -21.36
N GLU A 144 -8.55 -12.20 -22.28
CA GLU A 144 -8.61 -10.73 -22.33
C GLU A 144 -9.98 -10.19 -21.87
N GLN A 145 -10.79 -10.98 -21.15
CA GLN A 145 -12.14 -10.59 -20.72
C GLN A 145 -12.24 -10.59 -19.19
N TRP A 146 -12.54 -9.43 -18.62
CA TRP A 146 -12.67 -9.21 -17.19
C TRP A 146 -14.12 -8.83 -16.85
N HIS A 147 -14.71 -9.51 -15.87
CA HIS A 147 -16.08 -9.31 -15.43
C HIS A 147 -16.11 -8.80 -14.00
N PHE A 148 -16.85 -7.72 -13.78
CA PHE A 148 -16.98 -7.07 -12.49
C PHE A 148 -18.44 -6.96 -12.07
N GLU A 149 -18.64 -7.06 -10.76
CA GLU A 149 -19.89 -6.75 -10.09
C GLU A 149 -19.67 -5.56 -9.18
N ILE A 150 -20.37 -4.47 -9.48
CA ILE A 150 -20.24 -3.18 -8.80
C ILE A 150 -21.44 -2.97 -7.90
N GLU A 151 -21.17 -2.69 -6.63
CA GLU A 151 -22.20 -2.43 -5.61
C GLU A 151 -22.59 -0.95 -5.54
N HIS A 152 -21.59 -0.06 -5.41
CA HIS A 152 -21.80 1.37 -5.30
C HIS A 152 -20.59 2.17 -5.76
N PHE A 153 -20.81 3.42 -6.12
CA PHE A 153 -19.79 4.33 -6.61
C PHE A 153 -19.22 5.18 -5.46
N VAL A 154 -17.91 5.35 -5.44
CA VAL A 154 -17.17 6.28 -4.57
C VAL A 154 -16.88 7.58 -5.31
N ILE A 155 -16.59 7.48 -6.61
CA ILE A 155 -16.39 8.59 -7.55
C ILE A 155 -17.20 8.29 -8.81
N GLY A 156 -17.91 9.31 -9.32
CA GLY A 156 -18.80 9.19 -10.46
C GLY A 156 -20.08 8.41 -10.14
N ASP A 157 -20.82 8.05 -11.17
CA ASP A 157 -22.02 7.24 -11.06
C ASP A 157 -22.24 6.27 -12.25
N PHE A 158 -23.39 5.60 -12.25
CA PHE A 158 -23.75 4.69 -13.33
C PHE A 158 -23.90 5.38 -14.68
N SER A 159 -24.37 6.63 -14.72
CA SER A 159 -24.50 7.40 -15.97
C SER A 159 -23.13 7.77 -16.54
N ASP A 160 -22.15 8.09 -15.68
CA ASP A 160 -20.77 8.29 -16.10
C ASP A 160 -20.17 7.01 -16.69
N LEU A 161 -20.42 5.86 -16.06
CA LEU A 161 -19.96 4.56 -16.54
C LEU A 161 -20.59 4.17 -17.89
N VAL A 162 -21.89 4.41 -18.08
CA VAL A 162 -22.56 4.22 -19.37
C VAL A 162 -21.98 5.17 -20.43
N ARG A 163 -21.67 6.42 -20.06
CA ARG A 163 -21.06 7.40 -20.98
C ARG A 163 -19.65 6.98 -21.39
N LEU A 164 -18.85 6.46 -20.46
CA LEU A 164 -17.54 5.88 -20.74
C LEU A 164 -17.66 4.72 -21.73
N ALA A 165 -18.59 3.79 -21.49
CA ALA A 165 -18.82 2.64 -22.37
C ALA A 165 -19.21 3.06 -23.79
N GLY A 166 -20.11 4.05 -23.91
CA GLY A 166 -20.57 4.56 -25.21
C GLY A 166 -19.52 5.39 -25.99
N ASN A 167 -18.56 6.00 -25.28
CA ASN A 167 -17.60 6.95 -25.86
C ASN A 167 -16.13 6.55 -25.68
N LEU A 168 -15.83 5.29 -25.36
CA LEU A 168 -14.48 4.86 -25.00
C LEU A 168 -13.42 5.27 -26.03
N ARG A 169 -13.76 5.23 -27.33
CA ARG A 169 -12.87 5.61 -28.45
C ARG A 169 -12.51 7.10 -28.52
N SER A 170 -13.26 7.98 -27.86
CA SER A 170 -12.95 9.42 -27.80
C SER A 170 -12.17 9.83 -26.54
N ILE A 171 -12.11 8.95 -25.53
CA ILE A 171 -11.29 9.15 -24.32
C ILE A 171 -9.81 9.04 -24.67
N PRO A 172 -8.88 9.83 -24.10
CA PRO A 172 -7.44 9.63 -24.31
C PRO A 172 -7.02 8.19 -23.96
N GLU A 173 -6.11 7.59 -24.73
CA GLU A 173 -5.72 6.18 -24.52
C GLU A 173 -5.19 5.92 -23.10
N TYR A 174 -4.45 6.87 -22.54
CA TYR A 174 -3.90 6.79 -21.19
C TYR A 174 -4.96 6.81 -20.07
N ASP A 175 -6.19 7.20 -20.38
CA ASP A 175 -7.34 7.22 -19.47
C ASP A 175 -8.32 6.06 -19.69
N ARG A 176 -8.08 5.21 -20.70
CA ARG A 176 -8.89 4.01 -20.96
C ARG A 176 -8.33 2.83 -20.19
N TYR A 177 -8.58 2.77 -18.89
CA TYR A 177 -8.07 1.70 -18.05
C TYR A 177 -9.10 1.16 -17.07
N VAL A 178 -8.87 -0.08 -16.65
CA VAL A 178 -9.46 -0.65 -15.45
C VAL A 178 -8.36 -0.96 -14.44
N LEU A 179 -8.56 -0.56 -13.20
CA LEU A 179 -7.63 -0.82 -12.10
C LEU A 179 -8.34 -1.59 -11.00
N VAL A 180 -7.69 -2.58 -10.41
CA VAL A 180 -8.30 -3.43 -9.38
C VAL A 180 -7.39 -3.47 -8.18
N ASN A 181 -7.89 -2.92 -7.07
CA ASN A 181 -7.07 -2.67 -5.89
C ASN A 181 -6.58 -3.98 -5.22
N ASN A 182 -7.41 -5.03 -5.16
CA ASN A 182 -7.00 -6.31 -4.57
C ASN A 182 -5.93 -7.06 -5.36
N LEU A 183 -5.99 -6.98 -6.69
CA LEU A 183 -4.97 -7.55 -7.56
C LEU A 183 -3.69 -6.72 -7.54
N GLY A 184 -3.78 -5.44 -7.14
CA GLY A 184 -2.66 -4.52 -7.23
C GLY A 184 -2.22 -4.27 -8.68
N GLU A 185 -3.15 -4.41 -9.63
CA GLU A 185 -2.90 -4.42 -11.07
C GLU A 185 -4.00 -3.66 -11.84
N GLY A 186 -3.64 -3.20 -13.03
CA GLY A 186 -4.58 -2.62 -13.99
C GLY A 186 -4.29 -3.02 -15.42
N ARG A 187 -5.23 -2.73 -16.32
CA ARG A 187 -5.12 -2.97 -17.76
C ARG A 187 -5.76 -1.86 -18.55
N SER A 188 -5.25 -1.62 -19.75
CA SER A 188 -5.91 -0.77 -20.75
C SER A 188 -7.19 -1.46 -21.24
N ILE A 189 -8.27 -0.70 -21.42
CA ILE A 189 -9.57 -1.21 -21.89
C ILE A 189 -9.67 -1.04 -23.41
N GLY A 190 -9.95 -2.14 -24.12
CA GLY A 190 -10.28 -2.13 -25.55
C GLY A 190 -11.77 -1.92 -25.81
N SER A 191 -12.64 -2.56 -25.01
CA SER A 191 -14.09 -2.36 -25.05
C SER A 191 -14.71 -2.53 -23.66
N LEU A 192 -15.85 -1.89 -23.45
CA LEU A 192 -16.55 -1.86 -22.17
C LEU A 192 -18.06 -2.03 -22.43
N SER A 193 -18.68 -2.97 -21.72
CA SER A 193 -20.14 -3.11 -21.69
C SER A 193 -20.64 -3.05 -20.25
N VAL A 194 -21.82 -2.47 -20.06
CA VAL A 194 -22.35 -2.15 -18.73
C VAL A 194 -23.84 -2.46 -18.73
N ARG A 195 -24.31 -3.18 -17.70
CA ARG A 195 -25.73 -3.43 -17.45
C ARG A 195 -26.04 -3.33 -15.97
N ARG A 196 -27.28 -2.98 -15.64
CA ARG A 196 -27.77 -2.94 -14.26
C ARG A 196 -28.71 -4.12 -14.02
N GLU A 197 -28.44 -4.90 -12.98
CA GLU A 197 -29.25 -6.03 -12.55
C GLU A 197 -29.64 -5.82 -11.08
N GLY A 198 -30.88 -5.35 -10.86
CA GLY A 198 -31.33 -4.98 -9.52
C GLY A 198 -30.54 -3.81 -8.94
N THR A 199 -29.90 -4.04 -7.78
CA THR A 199 -29.03 -3.04 -7.11
C THR A 199 -27.58 -3.09 -7.58
N LEU A 200 -27.21 -4.11 -8.34
CA LEU A 200 -25.84 -4.34 -8.79
C LEU A 200 -25.66 -3.83 -10.22
N VAL A 201 -24.43 -3.43 -10.54
CA VAL A 201 -24.01 -3.05 -11.89
C VAL A 201 -22.97 -4.05 -12.37
N LEU A 202 -23.26 -4.73 -13.47
CA LEU A 202 -22.35 -5.67 -14.09
C LEU A 202 -21.58 -4.98 -15.20
N VAL A 203 -20.26 -5.15 -15.18
CA VAL A 203 -19.34 -4.53 -16.13
C VAL A 203 -18.49 -5.61 -16.77
N GLU A 204 -18.40 -5.59 -18.10
CA GLU A 204 -17.55 -6.51 -18.86
C GLU A 204 -16.55 -5.68 -19.66
N CYS A 205 -15.26 -5.98 -19.48
CA CYS A 205 -14.17 -5.28 -20.12
C CYS A 205 -13.37 -6.24 -20.99
N GLN A 206 -13.17 -5.88 -22.25
CA GLN A 206 -12.03 -6.43 -22.99
C GLN A 206 -10.77 -5.65 -22.59
N VAL A 207 -9.78 -6.34 -22.05
CA VAL A 207 -8.54 -5.75 -21.54
C VAL A 207 -7.34 -6.12 -22.41
N ALA A 208 -6.39 -5.20 -22.56
CA ALA A 208 -5.12 -5.49 -23.21
C ALA A 208 -4.26 -6.43 -22.35
N PRO A 209 -3.22 -7.09 -22.93
CA PRO A 209 -2.21 -7.78 -22.15
C PRO A 209 -1.48 -6.88 -21.16
N ASN A 210 -0.79 -7.51 -20.22
CA ASN A 210 0.12 -6.82 -19.32
C ASN A 210 1.13 -5.95 -20.09
N ALA A 211 1.25 -4.67 -19.71
CA ALA A 211 2.38 -3.87 -20.16
C ALA A 211 3.69 -4.54 -19.66
N PRO A 212 4.77 -4.53 -20.46
CA PRO A 212 6.06 -5.06 -20.01
C PRO A 212 6.61 -4.24 -18.83
N ARG A 213 7.39 -4.89 -17.96
CA ARG A 213 8.14 -4.22 -16.89
C ARG A 213 9.62 -4.27 -17.18
N THR A 214 10.30 -3.17 -16.87
CA THR A 214 11.76 -3.10 -16.95
C THR A 214 12.34 -3.71 -15.69
N PRO A 215 13.21 -4.74 -15.76
CA PRO A 215 13.89 -5.24 -14.57
C PRO A 215 14.59 -4.11 -13.84
N VAL A 216 14.56 -4.12 -12.50
CA VAL A 216 15.08 -3.01 -11.68
C VAL A 216 16.55 -2.70 -11.94
N VAL A 217 17.34 -3.71 -12.30
CA VAL A 217 18.76 -3.57 -12.67
C VAL A 217 18.99 -2.79 -13.97
N SER A 218 17.95 -2.71 -14.81
CA SER A 218 17.96 -2.00 -16.10
C SER A 218 17.22 -0.67 -16.03
N LEU A 219 16.90 -0.16 -14.84
CA LEU A 219 16.34 1.18 -14.69
C LEU A 219 17.32 2.22 -15.24
N PRO A 220 16.85 3.19 -16.04
CA PRO A 220 17.67 4.29 -16.53
C PRO A 220 18.32 5.04 -15.36
N SER A 221 19.55 5.50 -15.58
CA SER A 221 20.22 6.41 -14.65
C SER A 221 19.51 7.77 -14.60
N ASP A 222 19.53 8.40 -13.44
CA ASP A 222 18.97 9.73 -13.22
C ASP A 222 19.91 10.56 -12.34
N PHE A 223 19.80 11.88 -12.38
CA PHE A 223 20.58 12.73 -11.47
C PHE A 223 20.17 12.48 -10.02
N ALA A 224 21.13 12.33 -9.13
CA ALA A 224 20.87 12.09 -7.72
C ALA A 224 20.28 13.35 -7.08
N LEU A 225 19.16 13.19 -6.38
CA LEU A 225 18.47 14.25 -5.65
C LEU A 225 18.65 14.08 -4.14
N SER A 226 18.83 15.20 -3.45
CA SER A 226 18.83 15.25 -1.99
C SER A 226 17.43 15.04 -1.42
N ALA A 227 17.30 14.93 -0.10
CA ALA A 227 16.01 14.88 0.59
C ALA A 227 15.12 16.12 0.33
N ASN A 228 15.72 17.24 -0.12
CA ASN A 228 15.00 18.45 -0.49
C ASN A 228 14.66 18.55 -1.98
N ASN A 229 14.94 17.49 -2.77
CA ASN A 229 14.84 17.45 -4.22
C ASN A 229 15.85 18.37 -4.96
N ASP A 230 16.93 18.76 -4.31
CA ASP A 230 18.04 19.49 -4.94
C ASP A 230 19.06 18.53 -5.57
N LEU A 231 19.68 18.93 -6.69
CA LEU A 231 20.75 18.16 -7.33
C LEU A 231 21.93 17.95 -6.37
N MET A 232 22.38 16.70 -6.25
CA MET A 232 23.55 16.34 -5.47
C MET A 232 24.82 16.40 -6.31
N LEU A 233 25.94 16.68 -5.65
CA LEU A 233 27.26 16.65 -6.25
C LEU A 233 28.09 15.51 -5.67
N ASP A 234 28.91 14.86 -6.51
CA ASP A 234 29.93 13.90 -6.12
C ASP A 234 31.27 14.32 -6.74
N GLY A 235 32.27 14.59 -5.92
CA GLY A 235 33.59 15.03 -6.40
C GLY A 235 33.61 16.36 -7.18
N GLY A 236 32.53 17.15 -7.16
CA GLY A 236 32.37 18.38 -7.96
C GLY A 236 31.56 18.20 -9.24
N ASP A 237 31.23 16.98 -9.62
CA ASP A 237 30.32 16.65 -10.72
C ASP A 237 28.90 16.38 -10.20
N ILE A 238 27.89 16.39 -11.08
CA ILE A 238 26.52 16.03 -10.70
C ILE A 238 26.47 14.53 -10.41
N ALA A 239 26.04 14.18 -9.21
CA ALA A 239 25.89 12.79 -8.80
C ALA A 239 24.76 12.10 -9.58
N VAL A 240 24.89 10.78 -9.77
CA VAL A 240 23.95 9.97 -10.56
C VAL A 240 23.51 8.75 -9.74
N VAL A 241 22.23 8.42 -9.80
CA VAL A 241 21.66 7.17 -9.26
C VAL A 241 21.25 6.25 -10.40
N SER A 242 21.39 4.94 -10.21
CA SER A 242 21.03 3.94 -11.22
C SER A 242 20.58 2.61 -10.61
N GLY A 243 19.94 1.77 -11.41
CA GLY A 243 19.46 0.45 -11.00
C GLY A 243 18.56 0.51 -9.76
N ILE A 244 18.80 -0.39 -8.80
CA ILE A 244 18.01 -0.48 -7.55
C ILE A 244 18.10 0.81 -6.71
N ALA A 245 19.24 1.50 -6.72
CA ALA A 245 19.41 2.74 -5.95
C ALA A 245 18.55 3.90 -6.49
N ALA A 246 18.19 3.87 -7.77
CA ALA A 246 17.31 4.87 -8.37
C ALA A 246 15.82 4.64 -8.06
N LEU A 247 15.43 3.43 -7.64
CA LEU A 247 14.01 3.06 -7.44
C LEU A 247 13.28 3.97 -6.44
N PRO A 248 13.80 4.25 -5.22
CA PRO A 248 13.13 5.15 -4.27
C PRO A 248 12.93 6.55 -4.85
N GLN A 249 13.96 7.11 -5.51
CA GLN A 249 13.88 8.43 -6.14
C GLN A 249 12.87 8.45 -7.29
N LYS A 250 12.81 7.38 -8.11
CA LYS A 250 11.85 7.27 -9.21
C LYS A 250 10.41 7.24 -8.71
N LEU A 251 10.13 6.43 -7.68
CA LEU A 251 8.82 6.37 -7.04
C LEU A 251 8.45 7.74 -6.44
N MET A 252 9.36 8.32 -5.67
CA MET A 252 9.13 9.62 -5.02
C MET A 252 8.85 10.73 -6.02
N THR A 253 9.67 10.87 -7.07
CA THR A 253 9.51 11.92 -8.09
C THR A 253 8.21 11.74 -8.88
N CYS A 254 7.87 10.51 -9.26
CA CYS A 254 6.63 10.23 -9.98
C CYS A 254 5.38 10.50 -9.13
N LEU A 255 5.41 10.14 -7.83
CA LEU A 255 4.29 10.37 -6.92
C LEU A 255 4.15 11.83 -6.48
N SER A 256 5.27 12.55 -6.43
CA SER A 256 5.30 13.97 -6.04
C SER A 256 4.89 14.91 -7.17
N MET A 257 5.01 14.48 -8.43
CA MET A 257 4.64 15.28 -9.58
C MET A 257 3.13 15.18 -9.82
N ARG A 258 2.43 16.32 -9.80
CA ARG A 258 0.98 16.32 -9.96
C ARG A 258 0.60 16.14 -11.42
N ARG A 259 -0.45 15.35 -11.67
CA ARG A 259 -1.07 15.29 -12.98
C ARG A 259 -1.55 16.70 -13.40
N GLY A 260 -1.19 17.12 -14.61
CA GLY A 260 -1.47 18.46 -15.15
C GLY A 260 -0.41 19.52 -14.84
N GLU A 261 0.59 19.22 -14.01
CA GLU A 261 1.60 20.20 -13.61
C GLU A 261 2.61 20.51 -14.73
N SER A 262 2.99 19.50 -15.51
CA SER A 262 3.97 19.67 -16.58
C SER A 262 3.30 20.22 -17.84
N PRO A 263 3.79 21.35 -18.39
CA PRO A 263 3.26 21.87 -19.66
C PRO A 263 3.54 20.95 -20.84
N PHE A 264 4.54 20.08 -20.73
CA PHE A 264 4.95 19.12 -21.77
C PHE A 264 4.32 17.74 -21.59
N PHE A 265 3.94 17.38 -20.36
CA PHE A 265 3.43 16.05 -20.00
C PHE A 265 2.16 16.20 -19.14
N GLN A 266 1.12 16.81 -19.71
CA GLN A 266 -0.08 17.21 -18.95
C GLN A 266 -0.82 16.03 -18.30
N ASP A 267 -0.81 14.86 -18.94
CA ASP A 267 -1.48 13.67 -18.38
C ASP A 267 -0.58 12.80 -17.48
N PHE A 268 0.70 13.15 -17.34
CA PHE A 268 1.66 12.39 -16.53
C PHE A 268 1.62 12.86 -15.08
N GLY A 269 1.88 11.95 -14.12
CA GLY A 269 1.94 12.28 -12.69
C GLY A 269 0.82 11.66 -11.86
N SER A 270 0.88 11.90 -10.56
CA SER A 270 -0.05 11.38 -9.56
C SER A 270 -1.23 12.33 -9.32
N ARG A 271 -2.37 11.75 -8.92
CA ARG A 271 -3.55 12.46 -8.40
C ARG A 271 -3.58 12.53 -6.88
N LEU A 272 -2.50 12.16 -6.20
CA LEU A 272 -2.40 12.18 -4.73
C LEU A 272 -2.85 13.52 -4.14
N SER A 273 -2.46 14.65 -4.72
CA SER A 273 -2.84 15.97 -4.19
C SER A 273 -4.36 16.22 -4.23
N GLU A 274 -5.03 15.77 -5.29
CA GLU A 274 -6.49 15.81 -5.41
C GLU A 274 -7.15 14.88 -4.37
N TYR A 275 -6.66 13.65 -4.25
CA TYR A 275 -7.20 12.70 -3.28
C TYR A 275 -7.00 13.16 -1.85
N TRP A 276 -5.85 13.74 -1.53
CA TRP A 276 -5.59 14.31 -0.22
C TRP A 276 -6.62 15.39 0.14
N VAL A 277 -6.82 16.38 -0.75
CA VAL A 277 -7.78 17.47 -0.49
C VAL A 277 -9.21 16.96 -0.31
N ASN A 278 -9.64 16.00 -1.14
CA ASN A 278 -11.02 15.57 -1.19
C ASN A 278 -11.36 14.43 -0.20
N TYR A 279 -10.38 13.63 0.21
CA TYR A 279 -10.59 12.38 0.95
C TYR A 279 -9.78 12.27 2.25
N MET A 280 -9.04 13.30 2.67
CA MET A 280 -8.34 13.30 3.96
C MET A 280 -9.31 13.00 5.13
N GLY A 281 -8.92 12.06 5.99
CA GLY A 281 -9.74 11.58 7.09
C GLY A 281 -10.85 10.59 6.70
N SER A 282 -11.03 10.33 5.41
CA SER A 282 -11.95 9.28 4.93
C SER A 282 -11.25 7.92 4.88
N PRO A 283 -12.00 6.80 4.94
CA PRO A 283 -11.45 5.47 4.76
C PRO A 283 -10.95 5.18 3.33
N TRP A 284 -11.17 6.10 2.37
CA TRP A 284 -10.87 5.89 0.95
C TRP A 284 -9.51 6.42 0.53
N LEU A 285 -8.86 7.29 1.31
CA LEU A 285 -7.66 7.99 0.87
C LEU A 285 -6.52 7.02 0.50
N GLU A 286 -6.21 6.07 1.37
CA GLU A 286 -5.12 5.10 1.11
C GLU A 286 -5.45 4.15 -0.04
N GLU A 287 -6.72 3.74 -0.16
CA GLU A 287 -7.19 2.86 -1.22
C GLU A 287 -7.21 3.57 -2.59
N LEU A 288 -7.57 4.86 -2.63
CA LEU A 288 -7.49 5.70 -3.83
C LEU A 288 -6.04 5.96 -4.24
N LEU A 289 -5.17 6.22 -3.26
CA LEU A 289 -3.73 6.35 -3.52
C LEU A 289 -3.18 5.04 -4.07
N LYS A 290 -3.57 3.89 -3.50
CA LYS A 290 -3.18 2.58 -4.03
C LYS A 290 -3.61 2.41 -5.49
N LEU A 291 -4.85 2.76 -5.85
CA LEU A 291 -5.28 2.73 -7.24
C LEU A 291 -4.41 3.62 -8.14
N ASP A 292 -4.04 4.82 -7.71
CA ASP A 292 -3.18 5.70 -8.51
C ASP A 292 -1.77 5.11 -8.71
N ILE A 293 -1.20 4.49 -7.68
CA ILE A 293 0.09 3.78 -7.80
C ILE A 293 -0.05 2.58 -8.74
N VAL A 294 -1.16 1.83 -8.66
CA VAL A 294 -1.46 0.74 -9.60
C VAL A 294 -1.55 1.25 -11.03
N ARG A 295 -2.16 2.41 -11.27
CA ARG A 295 -2.21 3.06 -12.59
C ARG A 295 -0.82 3.37 -13.10
N LEU A 296 0.00 4.03 -12.28
CA LEU A 296 1.37 4.41 -12.63
C LEU A 296 2.28 3.18 -12.83
N ALA A 297 1.97 2.06 -12.18
CA ALA A 297 2.66 0.79 -12.37
C ALA A 297 2.20 0.04 -13.62
N SER A 298 0.93 0.11 -13.99
CA SER A 298 0.31 -0.82 -14.94
C SER A 298 -0.06 -0.23 -16.30
N ILE A 299 -0.42 1.04 -16.35
CA ILE A 299 -0.93 1.68 -17.57
C ILE A 299 0.22 2.32 -18.32
N PRO A 300 0.50 1.90 -19.57
CA PRO A 300 1.61 2.44 -20.35
C PRO A 300 1.31 3.89 -20.75
N TYR A 301 2.25 4.78 -20.45
CA TYR A 301 2.26 6.17 -20.86
C TYR A 301 3.10 6.31 -22.13
N SER A 302 2.57 7.02 -23.13
CA SER A 302 3.30 7.35 -24.34
C SER A 302 3.89 8.75 -24.23
N SER A 303 5.21 8.85 -24.23
CA SER A 303 5.93 10.12 -24.15
C SER A 303 5.64 11.00 -25.38
N PRO A 304 5.12 12.23 -25.22
CA PRO A 304 4.92 13.15 -26.34
C PRO A 304 6.23 13.58 -27.03
N ILE A 305 7.37 13.41 -26.35
CA ILE A 305 8.69 13.83 -26.85
C ILE A 305 9.39 12.69 -27.58
N SER A 306 9.48 11.50 -26.97
CA SER A 306 10.21 10.35 -27.53
C SER A 306 9.33 9.37 -28.30
N ASN A 307 8.01 9.46 -28.15
CA ASN A 307 7.03 8.47 -28.64
C ASN A 307 7.27 7.04 -28.13
N GLU A 308 8.08 6.89 -27.08
CA GLU A 308 8.27 5.63 -26.38
C GLU A 308 7.12 5.39 -25.40
N SER A 309 6.69 4.14 -25.31
CA SER A 309 5.63 3.70 -24.42
C SER A 309 6.22 2.89 -23.27
N TYR A 310 5.94 3.31 -22.03
CA TYR A 310 6.44 2.67 -20.81
C TYR A 310 5.48 2.92 -19.65
N THR A 311 5.46 2.05 -18.64
CA THR A 311 4.72 2.37 -17.41
C THR A 311 5.52 3.36 -16.56
N PRO A 312 4.92 4.43 -16.01
CA PRO A 312 5.63 5.45 -15.23
C PRO A 312 6.56 4.90 -14.13
N LEU A 313 6.12 3.85 -13.42
CA LEU A 313 6.91 3.19 -12.36
C LEU A 313 7.78 2.02 -12.86
N MET A 314 7.78 1.75 -14.17
CA MET A 314 8.64 0.84 -14.94
C MET A 314 8.83 -0.59 -14.41
N CYS A 315 9.42 -0.77 -13.23
CA CYS A 315 9.76 -2.05 -12.63
C CYS A 315 8.74 -2.55 -11.61
N VAL A 316 7.71 -1.77 -11.27
CA VAL A 316 6.67 -2.20 -10.32
C VAL A 316 5.70 -3.16 -11.00
N GLU A 317 5.75 -4.44 -10.65
CA GLU A 317 4.87 -5.48 -11.19
C GLU A 317 3.49 -5.45 -10.52
N ARG A 318 3.47 -5.32 -9.19
CA ARG A 318 2.25 -5.35 -8.38
C ARG A 318 2.36 -4.44 -7.16
N VAL A 319 1.24 -3.87 -6.75
CA VAL A 319 1.12 -3.05 -5.53
C VAL A 319 0.37 -3.84 -4.46
N PHE A 320 1.06 -4.32 -3.43
CA PHE A 320 0.42 -5.06 -2.34
C PHE A 320 -0.26 -4.12 -1.36
N ARG A 321 0.49 -3.12 -0.89
CA ARG A 321 0.04 -2.22 0.18
C ARG A 321 0.54 -0.80 -0.02
N VAL A 322 -0.32 0.14 0.35
CA VAL A 322 0.00 1.56 0.48
C VAL A 322 -0.59 2.03 1.81
N ALA A 323 0.18 2.76 2.60
CA ALA A 323 -0.30 3.37 3.83
C ALA A 323 0.32 4.76 4.01
N ILE A 324 -0.45 5.69 4.57
CA ILE A 324 0.02 7.03 4.91
C ILE A 324 0.40 7.01 6.39
N LEU A 325 1.66 7.31 6.66
CA LEU A 325 2.24 7.31 7.99
C LEU A 325 2.31 8.75 8.52
N GLY A 326 1.61 8.99 9.63
CA GLY A 326 1.66 10.28 10.33
C GLY A 326 0.98 11.44 9.60
N ASP A 327 1.32 12.66 10.00
CA ASP A 327 0.71 13.89 9.52
C ASP A 327 1.51 14.54 8.37
N LEU A 328 0.88 15.48 7.67
CA LEU A 328 1.53 16.34 6.69
C LEU A 328 2.56 17.25 7.38
N VAL A 329 3.83 17.14 6.99
CA VAL A 329 4.93 17.98 7.49
C VAL A 329 5.62 18.64 6.32
N GLU A 330 5.70 19.98 6.31
CA GLU A 330 6.38 20.74 5.24
C GLU A 330 5.91 20.35 3.82
N ARG A 331 4.60 20.18 3.63
CA ARG A 331 3.96 19.72 2.37
C ARG A 331 4.35 18.31 1.93
N ARG A 332 4.92 17.49 2.82
CA ARG A 332 5.23 16.08 2.55
C ARG A 332 4.43 15.17 3.45
N ILE A 333 3.97 14.05 2.89
CA ILE A 333 3.42 12.93 3.65
C ILE A 333 4.39 11.75 3.57
N LEU A 334 4.49 10.98 4.64
CA LEU A 334 5.26 9.74 4.61
C LEU A 334 4.35 8.62 4.12
N VAL A 335 4.71 7.98 3.01
CA VAL A 335 3.94 6.88 2.40
C VAL A 335 4.75 5.59 2.51
N HIS A 336 4.18 4.59 3.17
CA HIS A 336 4.70 3.23 3.17
C HIS A 336 4.20 2.47 1.95
N LEU A 337 5.12 1.81 1.25
CA LEU A 337 4.82 0.98 0.08
C LEU A 337 5.29 -0.45 0.32
N GLU A 338 4.45 -1.43 -0.03
CA GLU A 338 4.84 -2.83 -0.22
C GLU A 338 4.52 -3.21 -1.67
N LEU A 339 5.55 -3.53 -2.45
CA LEU A 339 5.49 -3.70 -3.90
C LEU A 339 6.15 -5.02 -4.33
N GLU A 340 5.75 -5.53 -5.48
CA GLU A 340 6.51 -6.53 -6.24
C GLU A 340 7.32 -5.83 -7.33
N ILE A 341 8.63 -6.07 -7.36
CA ILE A 341 9.57 -5.41 -8.25
C ILE A 341 10.19 -6.43 -9.21
N ALA A 342 10.08 -6.14 -10.51
CA ALA A 342 10.66 -6.95 -11.58
C ALA A 342 12.16 -7.16 -11.37
N GLY A 343 12.56 -8.43 -11.21
CA GLY A 343 13.96 -8.82 -11.00
C GLY A 343 14.48 -8.66 -9.56
N LEU A 344 13.63 -8.29 -8.59
CA LEU A 344 13.98 -8.21 -7.16
C LEU A 344 13.00 -8.99 -6.26
N GLY A 345 11.72 -9.06 -6.65
CA GLY A 345 10.64 -9.63 -5.85
C GLY A 345 10.06 -8.62 -4.88
N HIS A 346 9.66 -9.07 -3.69
CA HIS A 346 9.03 -8.23 -2.69
C HIS A 346 9.95 -7.11 -2.20
N TRP A 347 9.46 -5.88 -2.17
CA TRP A 347 10.18 -4.69 -1.74
C TRP A 347 9.28 -3.80 -0.88
N SER A 348 9.84 -3.26 0.21
CA SER A 348 9.12 -2.39 1.14
C SER A 348 9.95 -1.18 1.52
N HIS A 349 9.31 0.00 1.54
CA HIS A 349 10.00 1.25 1.82
C HIS A 349 9.06 2.38 2.23
N ASN A 350 9.59 3.35 2.97
CA ASN A 350 8.90 4.60 3.31
C ASN A 350 9.40 5.73 2.42
N LEU A 351 8.51 6.48 1.78
CA LEU A 351 8.84 7.61 0.92
C LEU A 351 8.20 8.89 1.44
N ALA A 352 8.95 9.98 1.51
CA ALA A 352 8.40 11.30 1.76
C ALA A 352 7.90 11.89 0.44
N VAL A 353 6.60 11.82 0.20
CA VAL A 353 5.97 12.27 -1.06
C VAL A 353 5.46 13.69 -0.88
N HIS A 354 5.80 14.59 -1.80
CA HIS A 354 5.33 15.97 -1.78
C HIS A 354 3.88 16.07 -2.26
N ILE A 355 3.06 16.84 -1.55
CA ILE A 355 1.69 17.21 -1.90
C ILE A 355 1.69 18.69 -2.30
N GLY A 356 1.40 18.96 -3.58
CA GLY A 356 1.56 20.28 -4.20
C GLY A 356 0.27 21.09 -4.33
#